data_AF-A0A953PUW9-F1
#
_entry.id   AF-A0A953PUW9-F1
#
_cell.length_a   1.000
_cell.length_b   1.000
_cell.length_c   1.000
_cell.angle_alpha   90.00
_cell.angle_beta   90.00
_cell.angle_gamma   90.00
#
_symmetry.space_group_name_H-M   'P 1'
#
loop_
_entity.id
_entity.type
_entity.pdbx_description
1 polymer ?
#
loop_
_entity_poly.entity_id
_entity_poly.type
_entity_poly.pdbx_seq_one_letter_code
_entity_poly.pdbx_strand_id
1 'polypeptide(L)'
;LPYLMGERTPHLDAEARGMWFGLTASHTRAHAIRSILEGVAFSLRDSLEIFRELEIPVEQIRLSGGGSRSFLWRQIQADIYGKEVVTLRTSEGSALGAALLAGVGAKVYASVEESAREAIQVKEQLAPRPDCATVYDQYYQVYRRLYPAVQDLSHALARLGNETDRKTAS
;
A
#
# COMPACT_ATOMS: atom_id res chain seq x y z
N LEU A 1 8.53 9.29 -1.92
CA LEU A 1 7.40 8.87 -2.79
C LEU A 1 7.74 7.54 -3.45
N PRO A 2 6.85 6.52 -3.41
CA PRO A 2 7.14 5.17 -3.90
C PRO A 2 6.88 4.93 -5.40
N TYR A 3 6.63 5.97 -6.19
CA TYR A 3 6.10 5.89 -7.56
C TYR A 3 7.14 5.50 -8.63
N LEU A 4 7.77 4.33 -8.47
CA LEU A 4 8.85 3.87 -9.37
C LEU A 4 8.39 3.62 -10.81
N MET A 5 7.11 3.29 -11.00
CA MET A 5 6.51 2.92 -12.29
C MET A 5 5.33 3.82 -12.64
N GLY A 6 5.34 5.08 -12.18
CA GLY A 6 4.15 5.92 -12.10
C GLY A 6 3.27 5.54 -10.91
N GLU A 7 2.10 6.16 -10.81
CA GLU A 7 1.10 5.89 -9.78
C GLU A 7 -0.31 5.86 -10.36
N ARG A 8 -1.14 4.92 -9.92
CA ARG A 8 -2.54 4.82 -10.34
C ARG A 8 -3.45 5.53 -9.35
N THR A 9 -3.40 5.16 -8.08
CA THR A 9 -4.24 5.74 -7.04
C THR A 9 -3.33 6.33 -5.98
N PRO A 10 -3.54 7.56 -5.52
CA PRO A 10 -4.69 8.43 -5.80
C PRO A 10 -4.55 9.33 -7.05
N HIS A 11 -3.36 9.38 -7.68
CA HIS A 11 -3.02 10.48 -8.61
C HIS A 11 -3.35 10.25 -10.08
N LEU A 12 -3.51 9.00 -10.53
CA LEU A 12 -3.71 8.62 -11.94
C LEU A 12 -2.64 9.23 -12.87
N ASP A 13 -1.37 9.07 -12.49
CA ASP A 13 -0.23 9.72 -13.13
C ASP A 13 0.88 8.71 -13.49
N ALA A 14 0.96 8.35 -14.77
CA ALA A 14 2.02 7.48 -15.30
C ALA A 14 3.41 8.16 -15.35
N GLU A 15 3.46 9.48 -15.28
CA GLU A 15 4.69 10.28 -15.32
C GLU A 15 5.25 10.56 -13.91
N ALA A 16 4.54 10.17 -12.85
CA ALA A 16 5.06 10.23 -11.49
C ALA A 16 6.36 9.44 -11.34
N ARG A 17 7.28 9.92 -10.48
CA ARG A 17 8.58 9.29 -10.25
C ARG A 17 8.86 9.07 -8.77
N GLY A 18 9.57 7.98 -8.48
CA GLY A 18 10.03 7.65 -7.15
C GLY A 18 11.09 8.63 -6.67
N MET A 19 11.08 8.93 -5.37
CA MET A 19 12.10 9.79 -4.77
C MET A 19 12.25 9.58 -3.27
N TRP A 20 13.48 9.76 -2.79
CA TRP A 20 13.78 10.05 -1.40
C TRP A 20 13.87 11.56 -1.19
N PHE A 21 13.32 12.05 -0.07
CA PHE A 21 13.34 13.46 0.30
C PHE A 21 13.77 13.59 1.76
N GLY A 22 14.58 14.61 2.07
CA GLY A 22 15.02 14.89 3.45
C GLY A 22 16.19 14.04 3.96
N LEU A 23 17.03 13.50 3.07
CA LEU A 23 18.24 12.77 3.48
C LEU A 23 19.26 13.71 4.14
N THR A 24 19.89 13.20 5.19
CA THR A 24 20.98 13.85 5.94
C THR A 24 22.11 12.84 6.17
N ALA A 25 23.29 13.31 6.60
CA ALA A 25 24.44 12.44 6.87
C ALA A 25 24.22 11.39 7.98
N SER A 26 23.19 11.56 8.83
CA SER A 26 22.83 10.56 9.85
C SER A 26 22.03 9.38 9.28
N HIS A 27 21.52 9.49 8.06
CA HIS A 27 20.77 8.43 7.42
C HIS A 27 21.70 7.31 6.96
N THR A 28 21.29 6.07 7.20
CA THR A 28 22.05 4.87 6.85
C THR A 28 21.22 4.06 5.87
N ARG A 29 21.82 2.99 5.32
CA ARG A 29 21.09 2.02 4.49
C ARG A 29 19.84 1.48 5.18
N ALA A 30 19.87 1.28 6.50
CA ALA A 30 18.71 0.82 7.25
C ALA A 30 17.55 1.84 7.21
N HIS A 31 17.85 3.13 7.32
CA HIS A 31 16.86 4.19 7.19
C HIS A 31 16.26 4.24 5.79
N ALA A 32 17.09 4.11 4.74
CA ALA A 32 16.61 4.09 3.35
C ALA A 32 15.70 2.88 3.05
N ILE A 33 16.02 1.70 3.60
CA ILE A 33 15.17 0.50 3.46
C ILE A 33 13.85 0.71 4.20
N ARG A 34 13.90 1.23 5.43
CA ARG A 34 12.69 1.48 6.21
C ARG A 34 11.78 2.51 5.53
N SER A 35 12.35 3.57 4.96
CA SER A 35 11.58 4.60 4.27
C SER A 35 10.86 4.09 3.02
N ILE A 36 11.33 3.00 2.39
CA ILE A 36 10.60 2.34 1.30
C ILE A 36 9.31 1.72 1.86
N LEU A 37 9.41 0.97 2.95
CA LEU A 37 8.25 0.31 3.59
C LEU A 37 7.21 1.34 4.04
N GLU A 38 7.67 2.42 4.68
CA GLU A 38 6.83 3.53 5.13
C GLU A 38 6.25 4.31 3.95
N GLY A 39 7.05 4.58 2.91
CA GLY A 39 6.59 5.30 1.72
C GLY A 39 5.46 4.58 0.96
N VAL A 40 5.53 3.25 0.86
CA VAL A 40 4.45 2.42 0.30
C VAL A 40 3.22 2.44 1.19
N ALA A 41 3.41 2.31 2.51
CA ALA A 41 2.30 2.40 3.46
C ALA A 41 1.61 3.78 3.42
N PHE A 42 2.35 4.88 3.27
CA PHE A 42 1.76 6.21 3.09
C PHE A 42 0.96 6.35 1.80
N SER A 43 1.45 5.82 0.66
CA SER A 43 0.66 5.81 -0.59
C SER A 43 -0.66 5.04 -0.41
N LEU A 44 -0.61 3.89 0.26
CA LEU A 44 -1.83 3.13 0.58
C LEU A 44 -2.75 3.86 1.56
N ARG A 45 -2.20 4.65 2.48
CA ARG A 45 -2.99 5.50 3.38
C ARG A 45 -3.79 6.55 2.61
N ASP A 46 -3.27 7.11 1.50
CA ASP A 46 -4.06 8.03 0.67
C ASP A 46 -5.38 7.39 0.22
N SER A 47 -5.38 6.10 -0.08
CA SER A 47 -6.62 5.38 -0.42
C SER A 47 -7.58 5.27 0.76
N LEU A 48 -7.06 5.08 1.99
CA LEU A 48 -7.87 5.08 3.21
C LEU A 48 -8.45 6.45 3.53
N GLU A 49 -7.72 7.53 3.24
CA GLU A 49 -8.26 8.90 3.37
C GLU A 49 -9.40 9.14 2.39
N ILE A 50 -9.31 8.63 1.15
CA ILE A 50 -10.44 8.69 0.20
C ILE A 50 -11.67 7.95 0.75
N PHE A 51 -11.52 6.75 1.31
CA PHE A 51 -12.65 6.06 1.97
C PHE A 51 -13.24 6.90 3.12
N ARG A 52 -12.40 7.57 3.90
CA ARG A 52 -12.82 8.45 4.99
C ARG A 52 -13.59 9.67 4.47
N GLU A 53 -13.11 10.31 3.41
CA GLU A 53 -13.77 11.45 2.76
C GLU A 53 -15.14 11.08 2.16
N LEU A 54 -15.27 9.83 1.70
CA LEU A 54 -16.54 9.27 1.21
C LEU A 54 -17.45 8.73 2.34
N GLU A 55 -17.06 8.92 3.60
CA GLU A 55 -17.78 8.42 4.78
C GLU A 55 -18.00 6.89 4.79
N ILE A 56 -17.13 6.15 4.10
CA ILE A 56 -17.17 4.69 4.05
C ILE A 56 -16.37 4.13 5.24
N PRO A 57 -17.01 3.41 6.18
CA PRO A 57 -16.32 2.90 7.36
C PRO A 57 -15.33 1.79 6.98
N VAL A 58 -14.07 1.97 7.37
CA VAL A 58 -13.05 0.92 7.34
C VAL A 58 -12.90 0.34 8.75
N GLU A 59 -13.44 -0.85 8.95
CA GLU A 59 -13.44 -1.56 10.23
C GLU A 59 -12.15 -2.34 10.47
N GLN A 60 -11.66 -3.05 9.45
CA GLN A 60 -10.49 -3.92 9.54
C GLN A 60 -9.73 -3.95 8.21
N ILE A 61 -8.40 -3.93 8.28
CA ILE A 61 -7.53 -4.04 7.11
C ILE A 61 -6.95 -5.44 7.02
N ARG A 62 -7.20 -6.15 5.92
CA ARG A 62 -6.71 -7.51 5.69
C ARG A 62 -5.49 -7.47 4.78
N LEU A 63 -4.34 -7.85 5.32
CA LEU A 63 -3.07 -7.88 4.61
C LEU A 63 -2.86 -9.25 3.96
N SER A 64 -2.50 -9.23 2.68
CA SER A 64 -2.21 -10.41 1.87
C SER A 64 -0.92 -10.23 1.05
N GLY A 65 -0.48 -11.26 0.33
CA GLY A 65 0.74 -11.24 -0.47
C GLY A 65 2.04 -11.31 0.36
N GLY A 66 3.18 -11.32 -0.33
CA GLY A 66 4.50 -11.55 0.29
C GLY A 66 4.86 -10.56 1.40
N GLY A 67 4.36 -9.32 1.31
CA GLY A 67 4.54 -8.28 2.32
C GLY A 67 3.92 -8.58 3.68
N SER A 68 2.83 -9.33 3.70
CA SER A 68 2.12 -9.70 4.92
C SER A 68 2.90 -10.68 5.81
N ARG A 69 3.99 -11.29 5.30
CA ARG A 69 4.84 -12.21 6.09
C ARG A 69 5.75 -11.48 7.07
N SER A 70 6.10 -10.22 6.78
CA SER A 70 7.00 -9.42 7.63
C SER A 70 6.23 -8.82 8.80
N PHE A 71 6.57 -9.21 10.04
CA PHE A 71 5.99 -8.59 11.24
C PHE A 71 6.22 -7.07 11.25
N LEU A 72 7.47 -6.64 10.98
CA LEU A 72 7.83 -5.23 10.96
C LEU A 72 6.96 -4.43 9.99
N TRP A 73 6.77 -4.93 8.76
CA TRP A 73 6.01 -4.17 7.77
C TRP A 73 4.52 -4.13 8.06
N ARG A 74 3.97 -5.21 8.65
CA ARG A 74 2.58 -5.18 9.14
C ARG A 74 2.38 -4.18 10.27
N GLN A 75 3.32 -4.11 11.22
CA GLN A 75 3.23 -3.12 12.29
C GLN A 75 3.35 -1.69 11.76
N ILE A 76 4.27 -1.42 10.82
CA ILE A 76 4.37 -0.12 10.14
C ILE A 76 3.04 0.26 9.48
N GLN A 77 2.40 -0.67 8.79
CA GLN A 77 1.10 -0.45 8.16
C GLN A 77 0.02 -0.15 9.21
N ALA A 78 -0.10 -0.94 10.27
CA ALA A 78 -1.05 -0.69 11.35
C ALA A 78 -0.87 0.72 11.94
N ASP A 79 0.37 1.06 12.29
CA ASP A 79 0.74 2.35 12.88
C ASP A 79 0.41 3.52 11.93
N ILE A 80 0.71 3.39 10.63
CA ILE A 80 0.43 4.43 9.62
C ILE A 80 -1.06 4.55 9.32
N TYR A 81 -1.79 3.44 9.24
CA TYR A 81 -3.23 3.43 8.94
C TYR A 81 -4.08 3.87 10.13
N GLY A 82 -3.53 3.80 11.36
CA GLY A 82 -4.27 4.05 12.59
C GLY A 82 -5.40 3.03 12.79
N LYS A 83 -5.24 1.82 12.26
CA LYS A 83 -6.27 0.78 12.21
C LYS A 83 -5.65 -0.59 12.48
N GLU A 84 -6.47 -1.49 13.02
CA GLU A 84 -6.07 -2.89 13.14
C GLU A 84 -5.83 -3.50 11.76
N VAL A 85 -4.71 -4.20 11.64
CA VAL A 85 -4.39 -5.01 10.46
C VAL A 85 -4.39 -6.48 10.85
N VAL A 86 -4.88 -7.32 9.95
CA VAL A 86 -4.94 -8.77 10.16
C VAL A 86 -4.34 -9.52 8.98
N THR A 87 -3.81 -10.71 9.24
CA THR A 87 -3.43 -11.67 8.20
C THR A 87 -4.38 -12.87 8.23
N LEU A 88 -4.53 -13.51 7.08
CA LEU A 88 -5.34 -14.71 6.94
C LEU A 88 -4.45 -15.96 6.99
N ARG A 89 -5.04 -17.12 7.32
CA ARG A 89 -4.31 -18.40 7.26
C ARG A 89 -3.86 -18.75 5.85
N THR A 90 -4.65 -18.35 4.85
CA THR A 90 -4.30 -18.48 3.43
C THR A 90 -3.55 -17.24 2.94
N SER A 91 -2.47 -17.44 2.19
CA SER A 91 -1.73 -16.36 1.54
C SER A 91 -2.24 -16.05 0.13
N GLU A 92 -2.92 -17.02 -0.50
CA GLU A 92 -3.35 -16.97 -1.91
C GLU A 92 -4.83 -16.60 -2.02
N GLY A 93 -5.15 -15.33 -1.79
CA GLY A 93 -6.54 -14.84 -1.79
C GLY A 93 -7.27 -15.09 -3.11
N SER A 94 -6.63 -14.86 -4.25
CA SER A 94 -7.24 -15.03 -5.58
C SER A 94 -7.54 -16.49 -5.90
N ALA A 95 -6.59 -17.39 -5.63
CA ALA A 95 -6.78 -18.81 -5.86
C ALA A 95 -7.86 -19.39 -4.93
N LEU A 96 -7.88 -18.96 -3.66
CA LEU A 96 -8.93 -19.35 -2.73
C LEU A 96 -10.30 -18.84 -3.21
N GLY A 97 -10.40 -17.57 -3.61
CA GLY A 97 -11.66 -17.01 -4.12
C GLY A 97 -12.21 -17.78 -5.31
N ALA A 98 -11.35 -18.14 -6.27
CA ALA A 98 -11.75 -18.97 -7.41
C ALA A 98 -12.23 -20.36 -6.98
N ALA A 99 -11.56 -21.00 -6.02
CA ALA A 99 -11.96 -22.30 -5.50
C ALA A 99 -13.32 -22.25 -4.76
N LEU A 100 -13.57 -21.19 -3.99
CA LEU A 100 -14.84 -20.98 -3.30
C LEU A 100 -15.99 -20.78 -4.28
N LEU A 101 -15.80 -19.93 -5.30
CA LEU A 101 -16.78 -19.74 -6.36
C LEU A 101 -17.07 -21.03 -7.13
N ALA A 102 -16.04 -21.83 -7.43
CA ALA A 102 -16.21 -23.15 -8.04
C ALA A 102 -16.99 -24.10 -7.13
N GLY A 103 -16.74 -24.09 -5.81
CA GLY A 103 -17.49 -24.87 -4.84
C GLY A 103 -18.98 -24.51 -4.78
N VAL A 104 -19.32 -23.23 -4.89
CA VAL A 104 -20.71 -22.77 -5.00
C VAL A 104 -21.34 -23.25 -6.31
N GLY A 105 -20.64 -23.09 -7.45
CA GLY A 105 -21.10 -23.59 -8.74
C GLY A 105 -21.30 -25.12 -8.79
N ALA A 106 -20.48 -25.85 -8.05
CA ALA A 106 -20.58 -27.30 -7.88
C ALA A 106 -21.58 -27.73 -6.79
N LYS A 107 -22.30 -26.80 -6.16
CA LYS A 107 -23.25 -27.04 -5.06
C LYS A 107 -22.64 -27.70 -3.81
N VAL A 108 -21.33 -27.55 -3.61
CA VAL A 108 -20.64 -27.93 -2.36
C VAL A 108 -21.01 -26.95 -1.24
N TYR A 109 -21.17 -25.67 -1.59
CA TYR A 109 -21.70 -24.63 -0.72
C TYR A 109 -23.00 -24.09 -1.30
N ALA A 110 -23.93 -23.67 -0.44
CA ALA A 110 -25.20 -23.07 -0.81
C ALA A 110 -25.04 -21.63 -1.30
N SER A 111 -24.02 -20.90 -0.82
CA SER A 111 -23.75 -19.52 -1.26
C SER A 111 -22.28 -19.11 -1.14
N VAL A 112 -21.93 -17.98 -1.77
CA VAL A 112 -20.58 -17.40 -1.67
C VAL A 112 -20.28 -16.98 -0.24
N GLU A 113 -21.25 -16.41 0.46
CA GLU A 113 -21.14 -15.96 1.85
C GLU A 113 -20.85 -17.13 2.79
N GLU A 114 -21.53 -18.27 2.61
CA GLU A 114 -21.24 -19.49 3.37
C GLU A 114 -19.82 -19.98 3.13
N SER A 115 -19.43 -20.12 1.86
CA SER A 115 -18.09 -20.58 1.49
C SER A 115 -16.97 -19.68 2.06
N ALA A 116 -17.20 -18.37 2.04
CA ALA A 116 -16.25 -17.38 2.57
C ALA A 116 -16.15 -17.45 4.10
N ARG A 117 -17.27 -17.66 4.80
CA ARG A 117 -17.29 -17.76 6.27
C ARG A 117 -16.53 -18.99 6.77
N GLU A 118 -16.68 -20.12 6.09
CA GLU A 118 -16.00 -21.38 6.44
C GLU A 118 -14.49 -21.30 6.15
N ALA A 119 -14.11 -20.75 5.00
CA ALA A 119 -12.74 -20.80 4.52
C ALA A 119 -11.83 -19.65 4.99
N ILE A 120 -12.40 -18.46 5.25
CA ILE A 120 -11.60 -17.27 5.57
C ILE A 120 -11.38 -17.18 7.08
N GLN A 121 -10.19 -17.59 7.51
CA GLN A 121 -9.80 -17.56 8.92
C GLN A 121 -8.67 -16.57 9.16
N VAL A 122 -8.87 -15.69 10.14
CA VAL A 122 -7.82 -14.78 10.63
C VAL A 122 -6.74 -15.60 11.35
N LYS A 123 -5.48 -15.28 11.06
CA LYS A 123 -4.30 -15.92 11.65
C LYS A 123 -3.70 -15.06 12.75
N GLU A 124 -3.38 -13.81 12.44
CA GLU A 124 -2.76 -12.86 13.36
C GLU A 124 -3.42 -11.49 13.20
N GLN A 125 -3.43 -10.72 14.29
CA GLN A 125 -3.98 -9.37 14.36
C GLN A 125 -2.96 -8.46 15.02
N LEU A 126 -2.80 -7.24 14.51
CA LEU A 126 -1.90 -6.24 15.06
C LEU A 126 -2.63 -4.90 15.16
N ALA A 127 -2.66 -4.36 16.37
CA ALA A 127 -3.19 -3.04 16.65
C ALA A 127 -2.13 -1.96 16.39
N PRO A 128 -2.55 -0.73 16.02
CA PRO A 128 -1.63 0.41 15.94
C PRO A 128 -1.06 0.73 17.32
N ARG A 129 0.22 1.10 17.37
CA ARG A 129 0.85 1.64 18.57
C ARG A 129 0.57 3.15 18.66
N PRO A 130 -0.09 3.66 19.72
CA PRO A 130 -0.54 5.06 19.78
C PRO A 130 0.58 6.08 19.56
N ASP A 131 1.74 5.87 20.18
CA ASP A 131 2.88 6.78 20.06
C ASP A 131 3.41 6.83 18.63
N CYS A 132 3.49 5.68 17.96
CA CYS A 132 3.94 5.59 16.58
C CYS A 132 2.91 6.18 15.62
N ALA A 133 1.62 5.91 15.83
CA ALA A 133 0.55 6.45 15.00
C ALA A 133 0.54 7.99 15.02
N THR A 134 0.70 8.59 16.20
CA THR A 134 0.80 10.05 16.35
C THR A 134 1.96 10.64 15.56
N VAL A 135 3.13 10.00 15.61
CA VAL A 135 4.31 10.43 14.86
C VAL A 135 4.11 10.25 13.35
N TYR A 136 3.56 9.12 12.92
CA TYR A 136 3.30 8.86 11.51
C TYR A 136 2.25 9.80 10.93
N ASP A 137 1.25 10.23 11.70
CA ASP A 137 0.28 11.25 11.29
C ASP A 137 0.97 12.58 10.94
N GLN A 138 1.95 13.01 11.75
CA GLN A 138 2.72 14.22 11.46
C GLN A 138 3.54 14.06 10.17
N TYR A 139 4.23 12.93 10.00
CA TYR A 139 4.97 12.64 8.77
C TYR A 139 4.06 12.54 7.54
N TYR A 140 2.85 12.00 7.71
CA TYR A 140 1.88 11.89 6.62
C TYR A 140 1.44 13.27 6.11
N GLN A 141 1.29 14.27 7.00
CA GLN A 141 1.01 15.64 6.57
C GLN A 141 2.10 16.21 5.67
N VAL A 142 3.36 15.89 5.95
CA VAL A 142 4.49 16.27 5.09
C VAL A 142 4.45 15.47 3.79
N TYR A 143 4.26 14.16 3.87
CA TYR A 143 4.20 13.25 2.71
C TYR A 143 3.19 13.72 1.66
N ARG A 144 1.96 14.05 2.06
CA ARG A 144 0.88 14.48 1.15
C ARG A 144 1.22 15.73 0.33
N ARG A 145 2.12 16.58 0.86
CA ARG A 145 2.56 17.80 0.19
C ARG A 145 3.68 17.57 -0.82
N LEU A 146 4.37 16.43 -0.76
CA LEU A 146 5.54 16.16 -1.60
C LEU A 146 5.15 16.01 -3.06
N TYR A 147 4.15 15.18 -3.37
CA TYR A 147 3.80 14.89 -4.77
C TYR A 147 3.37 16.15 -5.55
N PRO A 148 2.42 16.97 -5.06
CA PRO A 148 2.05 18.20 -5.77
C PRO A 148 3.23 19.17 -5.98
N ALA A 149 4.18 19.19 -5.05
CA ALA A 149 5.35 20.07 -5.13
C ALA A 149 6.38 19.65 -6.19
N VAL A 150 6.35 18.40 -6.65
CA VAL A 150 7.37 17.82 -7.54
C VAL A 150 6.80 17.22 -8.83
N GLN A 151 5.49 17.37 -9.04
CA GLN A 151 4.78 16.78 -10.17
C GLN A 151 5.35 17.27 -11.51
N ASP A 152 5.44 18.58 -11.70
CA ASP A 152 5.95 19.19 -12.95
C ASP A 152 7.37 18.74 -13.28
N LEU A 153 8.22 18.60 -12.27
CA LEU A 153 9.59 18.10 -12.42
C LEU A 153 9.61 16.61 -12.78
N SER A 154 8.72 15.81 -12.20
CA SER A 154 8.58 14.39 -12.52
C SER A 154 8.16 14.20 -13.99
N HIS A 155 7.21 15.00 -14.46
CA HIS A 155 6.75 15.00 -15.86
C HIS A 155 7.84 15.47 -16.82
N ALA A 156 8.60 16.50 -16.46
CA ALA A 156 9.75 16.94 -17.24
C ALA A 156 10.80 15.83 -17.39
N LEU A 157 11.10 15.10 -16.30
CA LEU A 157 12.02 13.96 -16.35
C LEU A 157 11.48 12.81 -17.21
N ALA A 158 10.18 12.52 -17.15
CA ALA A 158 9.55 11.49 -17.97
C ALA A 158 9.71 11.80 -19.47
N ARG A 159 9.47 13.05 -19.88
CA ARG A 159 9.64 13.49 -21.27
C ARG A 159 11.07 13.32 -21.77
N LEU A 160 12.06 13.77 -20.98
CA LEU A 160 13.48 13.67 -21.34
C LEU A 160 13.95 12.21 -21.46
N GLY A 161 13.45 11.32 -20.60
CA GLY A 161 13.73 9.88 -20.70
C GLY A 161 13.26 9.29 -22.03
N ASN A 162 12.00 9.57 -22.39
CA ASN A 162 11.39 9.04 -23.62
C ASN A 162 12.10 9.53 -24.90
N GLU A 163 12.60 10.77 -24.92
CA GLU A 163 13.37 11.30 -26.04
C GLU A 163 14.74 10.63 -26.17
N THR A 164 15.37 10.31 -25.04
CA THR A 164 16.66 9.63 -25.01
C THR A 164 16.53 8.20 -25.53
N ASP A 165 15.52 7.46 -25.06
CA ASP A 165 15.26 6.08 -25.49
C ASP A 165 15.00 5.99 -27.01
N ARG A 166 14.27 6.95 -27.57
CA ARG A 166 14.01 7.03 -29.03
C ARG A 166 15.27 7.27 -29.84
N LYS A 167 16.20 8.10 -29.35
CA LYS A 167 17.47 8.39 -30.04
C LYS A 167 18.48 7.25 -29.94
N THR A 168 18.42 6.44 -28.88
CA THR A 168 19.27 5.25 -28.73
C THR A 168 18.73 4.02 -29.44
N ALA A 169 17.43 4.00 -29.79
CA ALA A 169 16.78 2.92 -30.51
C ALA A 169 16.84 3.05 -32.05
N SER A 170 17.33 4.18 -32.56
CA SER A 170 17.60 4.45 -34.00
C SER A 170 19.07 4.28 -34.33
#